data_AF-A0A8E2JZ05-F1
#
_entry.id   AF-A0A8E2JZ05-F1
#
_cell.length_a   1.000
_cell.length_b   1.000
_cell.length_c   1.000
_cell.angle_alpha   90.00
_cell.angle_beta   90.00
_cell.angle_gamma   90.00
#
_symmetry.space_group_name_H-M   'P 1'
#
loop_
_entity.id
_entity.type
_entity.pdbx_description
1 polymer ?
#
loop_
_entity_poly.entity_id
_entity_poly.type
_entity_poly.pdbx_seq_one_letter_code
_entity_poly.pdbx_strand_id
1 'polypeptide(L)'
;MYEDSWYNAFVPRSHHQPDRPKHRRRESLLKQPNGSQADVERVGGIAEVAEDADRSNGPPKATVARRAKSYSDFYDVVRAHLRKERGLERERRRSRENIKTELDFGEWYSGVSDELLDASHEEYQLYRDQLHLSRTHLDSLVSDTTSTLDILSSLSESFKAVEAQTTAFRTQCEALVADQKRITKLADDMEENLRYYLYLEPITKRLNAPGAGNFVRGKEFTEMLSNLDNCLDYMQGHPNHRESATYRSRYRLLLTRALTLIRVHFTNALREIAADVSKRIADRQLNDTTMSALLYAKFRVGAPELKRIGLEIQKRAVLPAGAEPGAEAEYQSLMNELYQSYSTTRGRLILPIVTKKIGEIAQAPSSSKDLVAFARSSISYIRGICFDEYDLWAEWFDGEGGLYDFLEAICEPLYDHLRPRTIHETQILKLCELCTLIQTRYMEEEEEEDEPIETNRLDFTALVHPALEDAQTRLVFLALAVLRDDIEHYKPKPEDLDYPARGKQASLSGTKSNQPALSGRKTSSNGPQTPMPKTPMIVEEEDGPDSRWNFSAEAALKDWYPTLRKAIWLLSKIYRLVH
;
A
#
# COMPACT_ATOMS: atom_id res chain seq x y z
N MET A 1 -11.03 99.96 17.12
CA MET A 1 -10.19 100.13 15.92
C MET A 1 -9.54 98.78 15.66
N TYR A 2 -10.26 97.71 15.32
CA TYR A 2 -11.01 97.43 14.10
C TYR A 2 -10.25 97.75 12.80
N GLU A 3 -9.80 96.64 12.18
CA GLU A 3 -9.71 96.38 10.73
C GLU A 3 -8.80 97.23 9.85
N ASP A 4 -7.49 96.97 9.89
CA ASP A 4 -6.55 97.35 8.81
C ASP A 4 -5.75 96.16 8.26
N SER A 5 -5.99 94.93 8.73
CA SER A 5 -5.16 93.77 8.36
C SER A 5 -5.53 93.13 7.02
N TRP A 6 -6.74 93.34 6.50
CA TRP A 6 -7.17 92.76 5.21
C TRP A 6 -6.82 93.65 4.01
N TYR A 7 -6.53 94.93 4.24
CA TYR A 7 -6.18 95.88 3.17
C TYR A 7 -4.81 95.56 2.53
N ASN A 8 -3.88 95.00 3.29
CA ASN A 8 -2.54 94.64 2.81
C ASN A 8 -2.46 93.32 2.00
N ALA A 9 -3.57 92.60 1.83
CA ALA A 9 -3.61 91.37 1.03
C ALA A 9 -3.89 91.64 -0.47
N PHE A 10 -4.32 92.85 -0.83
CA PHE A 10 -4.78 93.21 -2.19
C PHE A 10 -3.76 93.98 -3.04
N VAL A 11 -2.53 94.18 -2.56
CA VAL A 11 -1.44 94.78 -3.37
C VAL A 11 -0.64 93.67 -4.05
N PRO A 12 -0.56 93.62 -5.39
CA PRO A 12 0.33 92.69 -6.08
C PRO A 12 1.76 92.95 -5.66
N ARG A 13 2.38 92.00 -4.94
CA ARG A 13 3.82 92.07 -4.66
C ARG A 13 4.58 91.93 -5.98
N SER A 14 5.44 92.89 -6.28
CA SER A 14 6.37 92.83 -7.41
C SER A 14 7.15 91.52 -7.37
N HIS A 15 6.91 90.63 -8.33
CA HIS A 15 7.61 89.35 -8.46
C HIS A 15 9.12 89.58 -8.63
N HIS A 16 9.92 89.11 -7.68
CA HIS A 16 11.32 88.80 -7.91
C HIS A 16 11.43 87.67 -8.95
N GLN A 17 12.19 87.87 -10.02
CA GLN A 17 12.55 86.81 -10.97
C GLN A 17 13.30 85.69 -10.23
N PRO A 18 12.83 84.43 -10.27
CA PRO A 18 13.62 83.31 -9.76
C PRO A 18 14.62 82.82 -10.82
N ASP A 19 15.87 82.63 -10.38
CA ASP A 19 16.95 82.00 -11.14
C ASP A 19 16.56 80.61 -11.64
N ARG A 20 16.92 80.31 -12.90
CA ARG A 20 16.65 79.01 -13.55
C ARG A 20 17.58 77.92 -12.99
N PRO A 21 17.08 76.83 -12.39
CA PRO A 21 17.92 75.68 -12.05
C PRO A 21 18.23 74.84 -13.30
N LYS A 22 19.52 74.67 -13.60
CA LYS A 22 20.05 73.77 -14.63
C LYS A 22 20.13 72.34 -14.09
N HIS A 23 19.06 71.53 -14.17
CA HIS A 23 19.19 70.06 -14.17
C HIS A 23 18.01 69.41 -14.88
N ARG A 24 18.30 68.75 -16.02
CA ARG A 24 17.33 67.99 -16.82
C ARG A 24 17.43 66.52 -16.39
N ARG A 25 16.41 66.00 -15.68
CA ARG A 25 16.31 64.59 -15.29
C ARG A 25 15.84 63.78 -16.51
N ARG A 26 16.53 62.67 -16.81
CA ARG A 26 16.23 61.78 -17.95
C ARG A 26 14.82 61.19 -17.84
N GLU A 27 14.06 61.24 -18.94
CA GLU A 27 12.74 60.61 -19.09
C GLU A 27 12.87 59.08 -19.21
N SER A 28 11.97 58.37 -18.53
CA SER A 28 11.85 56.91 -18.57
C SER A 28 11.11 56.45 -19.83
N LEU A 29 11.70 55.49 -20.54
CA LEU A 29 11.14 54.80 -21.71
C LEU A 29 10.00 53.84 -21.31
N LEU A 30 8.80 54.37 -21.09
CA LEU A 30 7.59 53.54 -21.05
C LEU A 30 6.48 54.24 -21.85
N LYS A 31 6.34 53.83 -23.12
CA LYS A 31 5.28 54.29 -24.02
C LYS A 31 3.97 53.60 -23.66
N GLN A 32 2.96 54.35 -23.23
CA GLN A 32 1.57 53.89 -23.24
C GLN A 32 0.97 54.14 -24.64
N PRO A 33 0.17 53.21 -25.21
CA PRO A 33 -0.42 53.37 -26.52
C PRO A 33 -1.78 54.07 -26.40
N ASN A 34 -1.77 55.40 -26.36
CA ASN A 34 -2.81 56.30 -26.90
C ASN A 34 -2.48 57.74 -26.51
N GLY A 35 -1.74 58.43 -27.38
CA GLY A 35 -1.52 59.87 -27.30
C GLY A 35 -1.96 60.51 -28.60
N SER A 36 -3.20 60.99 -28.65
CA SER A 36 -3.62 61.97 -29.65
C SER A 36 -2.96 63.31 -29.33
N GLN A 37 -2.30 63.89 -30.32
CA GLN A 37 -1.66 65.20 -30.33
C GLN A 37 -2.45 66.27 -29.55
N ALA A 38 -1.79 66.85 -28.56
CA ALA A 38 -2.11 68.18 -28.07
C ALA A 38 -0.79 68.96 -27.96
N ASP A 39 -0.35 69.50 -29.10
CA ASP A 39 0.65 70.57 -29.16
C ASP A 39 0.01 71.82 -28.51
N VAL A 40 0.32 72.08 -27.25
CA VAL A 40 -0.01 73.38 -26.63
C VAL A 40 1.17 74.31 -26.84
N GLU A 41 1.02 75.12 -27.88
CA GLU A 41 1.89 76.23 -28.26
C GLU A 41 2.05 77.20 -27.07
N ARG A 42 3.28 77.66 -26.86
CA ARG A 42 3.67 78.55 -25.77
C ARG A 42 3.02 79.93 -25.98
N VAL A 43 2.01 80.27 -25.18
CA VAL A 43 1.35 81.58 -25.21
C VAL A 43 2.39 82.70 -25.06
N GLY A 44 2.47 83.57 -26.08
CA GLY A 44 3.35 84.73 -26.14
C GLY A 44 3.01 85.76 -25.07
N GLY A 45 4.05 86.46 -24.60
CA GLY A 45 3.93 87.53 -23.62
C GLY A 45 2.96 88.62 -24.08
N ILE A 46 2.09 89.03 -23.15
CA ILE A 46 1.09 90.08 -23.33
C ILE A 46 1.80 91.40 -23.69
N ALA A 47 1.33 92.04 -24.76
CA ALA A 47 1.80 93.36 -25.19
C ALA A 47 1.39 94.43 -24.16
N GLU A 48 2.35 95.26 -23.74
CA GLU A 48 2.07 96.47 -22.95
C GLU A 48 1.14 97.40 -23.75
N VAL A 49 -0.10 97.51 -23.29
CA VAL A 49 -1.02 98.55 -23.71
C VAL A 49 -0.57 99.84 -23.03
N ALA A 50 -0.20 100.84 -23.83
CA ALA A 50 0.00 102.20 -23.36
C ALA A 50 -1.37 102.75 -22.90
N GLU A 51 -1.60 102.78 -21.60
CA GLU A 51 -2.75 103.50 -21.04
C GLU A 51 -2.53 105.01 -21.21
N ASP A 52 -3.42 105.62 -21.99
CA ASP A 52 -3.56 107.06 -22.09
C ASP A 52 -3.81 107.65 -20.69
N ALA A 53 -3.02 108.67 -20.34
CA ALA A 53 -3.07 109.30 -19.03
C ALA A 53 -4.39 110.05 -18.84
N ASP A 54 -5.38 109.36 -18.29
CA ASP A 54 -6.61 109.94 -17.80
C ASP A 54 -6.31 110.96 -16.69
N ARG A 55 -7.09 112.03 -16.67
CA ARG A 55 -6.94 113.15 -15.73
C ARG A 55 -7.36 112.73 -14.33
N SER A 56 -6.51 111.98 -13.63
CA SER A 56 -6.73 111.65 -12.23
C SER A 56 -6.52 112.87 -11.34
N ASN A 57 -7.58 113.27 -10.63
CA ASN A 57 -7.56 114.17 -9.48
C ASN A 57 -6.97 113.45 -8.25
N GLY A 58 -5.81 112.80 -8.42
CA GLY A 58 -5.00 112.35 -7.30
C GLY A 58 -4.30 113.53 -6.59
N PRO A 59 -3.66 113.29 -5.43
CA PRO A 59 -2.81 114.29 -4.79
C PRO A 59 -1.83 114.88 -5.82
N PRO A 60 -1.49 116.18 -5.74
CA PRO A 60 -0.79 116.89 -6.81
C PRO A 60 0.43 116.09 -7.28
N LYS A 61 0.44 115.70 -8.57
CA LYS A 61 1.54 114.93 -9.17
C LYS A 61 2.87 115.61 -8.82
N ALA A 62 3.73 114.88 -8.10
CA ALA A 62 5.00 115.40 -7.60
C ALA A 62 5.82 116.01 -8.76
N THR A 63 5.97 117.33 -8.77
CA THR A 63 6.79 117.99 -9.80
C THR A 63 8.25 117.76 -9.48
N VAL A 64 8.88 116.81 -10.17
CA VAL A 64 10.30 116.51 -10.00
C VAL A 64 11.13 117.63 -10.65
N ALA A 65 11.87 118.41 -9.85
CA ALA A 65 12.83 119.37 -10.38
C ALA A 65 14.01 118.63 -11.05
N ARG A 66 14.61 119.20 -12.11
CA ARG A 66 15.80 118.60 -12.74
C ARG A 66 16.93 118.45 -11.72
N ARG A 67 17.65 117.32 -11.74
CA ARG A 67 18.82 117.09 -10.86
C ARG A 67 19.91 118.14 -11.15
N ALA A 68 20.41 118.80 -10.11
CA ALA A 68 21.52 119.75 -10.23
C ALA A 68 22.84 119.03 -10.60
N LYS A 69 23.61 119.59 -11.53
CA LYS A 69 24.88 118.99 -12.02
C LYS A 69 26.11 119.40 -11.20
N SER A 70 26.01 120.43 -10.37
CA SER A 70 27.08 120.89 -9.46
C SER A 70 26.48 121.64 -8.26
N TYR A 71 27.28 121.90 -7.22
CA TYR A 71 26.85 122.66 -6.05
C TYR A 71 26.44 124.12 -6.37
N SER A 72 27.03 124.73 -7.40
CA SER A 72 26.62 126.08 -7.85
C SER A 72 25.31 126.06 -8.69
N ASP A 73 25.01 124.97 -9.41
CA ASP A 73 23.75 124.78 -10.19
C ASP A 73 22.53 124.50 -9.28
N PHE A 74 22.76 124.10 -8.03
CA PHE A 74 21.69 123.83 -7.06
C PHE A 74 20.81 125.06 -6.79
N TYR A 75 21.41 126.22 -6.55
CA TYR A 75 20.68 127.46 -6.27
C TYR A 75 19.86 127.97 -7.47
N ASP A 76 20.24 127.57 -8.69
CA ASP A 76 19.50 127.93 -9.91
C ASP A 76 18.28 127.03 -10.13
N VAL A 77 18.40 125.72 -9.86
CA VAL A 77 17.27 124.78 -9.90
C VAL A 77 16.20 125.14 -8.86
N VAL A 78 16.62 125.47 -7.63
CA VAL A 78 15.70 125.87 -6.56
C VAL A 78 14.97 127.18 -6.90
N ARG A 79 15.69 128.19 -7.43
CA ARG A 79 15.09 129.46 -7.87
C ARG A 79 14.10 129.27 -9.02
N ALA A 80 14.34 128.31 -9.92
CA ALA A 80 13.43 128.01 -11.02
C ALA A 80 12.13 127.32 -10.56
N HIS A 81 12.22 126.36 -9.62
CA HIS A 81 11.05 125.66 -9.08
C HIS A 81 10.14 126.58 -8.26
N LEU A 82 10.73 127.43 -7.40
CA LEU A 82 9.98 128.46 -6.65
C LEU A 82 9.30 129.49 -7.55
N ARG A 83 9.87 129.82 -8.72
CA ARG A 83 9.21 130.67 -9.72
C ARG A 83 7.99 129.98 -10.35
N LYS A 84 8.04 128.66 -10.57
CA LYS A 84 6.94 127.88 -11.14
C LYS A 84 5.77 127.75 -10.14
N GLU A 85 6.06 127.44 -8.87
CA GLU A 85 5.01 127.40 -7.84
C GLU A 85 4.35 128.76 -7.62
N ARG A 86 5.14 129.85 -7.51
CA ARG A 86 4.56 131.21 -7.45
C ARG A 86 3.76 131.57 -8.69
N GLY A 87 4.05 130.96 -9.85
CA GLY A 87 3.27 131.12 -11.07
C GLY A 87 1.88 130.50 -10.95
N LEU A 88 1.80 129.24 -10.49
CA LEU A 88 0.54 128.52 -10.31
C LEU A 88 -0.33 129.11 -9.18
N GLU A 89 0.29 129.57 -8.08
CA GLU A 89 -0.43 130.31 -7.04
C GLU A 89 -0.95 131.66 -7.52
N ARG A 90 -0.20 132.38 -8.37
CA ARG A 90 -0.68 133.62 -9.00
C ARG A 90 -1.83 133.35 -9.97
N GLU A 91 -1.84 132.22 -10.65
CA GLU A 91 -2.91 131.83 -11.57
C GLU A 91 -4.20 131.49 -10.82
N ARG A 92 -4.10 130.71 -9.71
CA ARG A 92 -5.21 130.47 -8.78
C ARG A 92 -5.70 131.74 -8.06
N ARG A 93 -4.82 132.71 -7.81
CA ARG A 93 -5.24 134.04 -7.29
C ARG A 93 -5.89 134.89 -8.37
N ARG A 94 -5.43 134.84 -9.63
CA ARG A 94 -6.04 135.56 -10.75
C ARG A 94 -7.47 135.11 -11.03
N SER A 95 -7.78 133.81 -10.89
CA SER A 95 -9.16 133.33 -10.98
C SER A 95 -10.03 133.82 -9.81
N ARG A 96 -9.46 134.16 -8.65
CA ARG A 96 -10.18 134.82 -7.54
C ARG A 96 -10.35 136.33 -7.75
N GLU A 97 -9.42 136.98 -8.46
CA GLU A 97 -9.41 138.43 -8.70
C GLU A 97 -10.26 138.87 -9.92
N ASN A 98 -10.78 137.92 -10.71
CA ASN A 98 -11.56 138.20 -11.93
C ASN A 98 -13.08 138.07 -11.77
N ILE A 99 -13.61 137.89 -10.57
CA ILE A 99 -15.06 137.86 -10.35
C ILE A 99 -15.60 139.29 -10.47
N LYS A 100 -16.15 139.64 -11.63
CA LYS A 100 -16.69 140.98 -11.90
C LYS A 100 -18.20 141.01 -12.12
N THR A 101 -18.85 139.85 -12.26
CA THR A 101 -20.27 139.72 -12.61
C THR A 101 -20.96 138.65 -11.75
N GLU A 102 -22.23 138.82 -11.39
CA GLU A 102 -22.99 137.83 -10.58
C GLU A 102 -23.09 136.44 -11.26
N LEU A 103 -23.12 136.39 -12.59
CA LEU A 103 -23.08 135.14 -13.36
C LEU A 103 -21.75 134.37 -13.17
N ASP A 104 -20.65 135.10 -13.07
CA ASP A 104 -19.29 134.57 -12.88
C ASP A 104 -19.13 133.96 -11.47
N PHE A 105 -19.84 134.52 -10.48
CA PHE A 105 -19.95 133.94 -9.14
C PHE A 105 -20.83 132.67 -9.12
N GLY A 106 -21.92 132.64 -9.90
CA GLY A 106 -22.81 131.48 -10.01
C GLY A 106 -22.12 130.26 -10.61
N GLU A 107 -21.35 130.44 -11.69
CA GLU A 107 -20.55 129.36 -12.30
C GLU A 107 -19.46 128.85 -11.37
N TRP A 108 -18.80 129.75 -10.63
CA TRP A 108 -17.83 129.35 -9.62
C TRP A 108 -18.48 128.55 -8.47
N TYR A 109 -19.64 129.00 -7.97
CA TYR A 109 -20.36 128.33 -6.90
C TYR A 109 -20.94 126.98 -7.34
N SER A 110 -21.46 126.85 -8.57
CA SER A 110 -21.93 125.56 -9.09
C SER A 110 -20.78 124.56 -9.24
N GLY A 111 -19.61 125.00 -9.69
CA GLY A 111 -18.41 124.14 -9.72
C GLY A 111 -18.02 123.64 -8.33
N VAL A 112 -18.06 124.50 -7.32
CA VAL A 112 -17.81 124.10 -5.92
C VAL A 112 -18.90 123.16 -5.39
N SER A 113 -20.15 123.36 -5.79
CA SER A 113 -21.27 122.50 -5.41
C SER A 113 -21.17 121.11 -6.04
N ASP A 114 -20.79 121.02 -7.31
CA ASP A 114 -20.59 119.76 -8.02
C ASP A 114 -19.37 119.01 -7.46
N GLU A 115 -18.26 119.72 -7.16
CA GLU A 115 -17.10 119.14 -6.46
C GLU A 115 -17.47 118.56 -5.08
N LEU A 116 -18.33 119.26 -4.32
CA LEU A 116 -18.82 118.78 -3.03
C LEU A 116 -19.71 117.54 -3.18
N LEU A 117 -20.56 117.51 -4.23
CA LEU A 117 -21.42 116.38 -4.54
C LEU A 117 -20.58 115.17 -4.94
N ASP A 118 -19.59 115.34 -5.81
CA ASP A 118 -18.68 114.27 -6.21
C ASP A 118 -17.89 113.72 -5.01
N ALA A 119 -17.37 114.60 -4.14
CA ALA A 119 -16.71 114.18 -2.90
C ALA A 119 -17.63 113.39 -1.96
N SER A 120 -18.93 113.71 -1.91
CA SER A 120 -19.90 112.94 -1.12
C SER A 120 -20.23 111.56 -1.71
N HIS A 121 -20.10 111.38 -3.03
CA HIS A 121 -20.37 110.12 -3.72
C HIS A 121 -19.15 109.20 -3.85
N GLU A 122 -17.94 109.74 -3.65
CA GLU A 122 -16.67 109.02 -3.80
C GLU A 122 -16.60 107.78 -2.88
N GLU A 123 -16.96 107.90 -1.60
CA GLU A 123 -16.94 106.78 -0.66
C GLU A 123 -17.88 105.63 -1.07
N TYR A 124 -19.07 105.96 -1.59
CA TYR A 124 -20.03 104.97 -2.06
C TYR A 124 -19.59 104.28 -3.36
N GLN A 125 -18.91 105.02 -4.25
CA GLN A 125 -18.33 104.45 -5.47
C GLN A 125 -17.19 103.48 -5.13
N LEU A 126 -16.30 103.85 -4.21
CA LEU A 126 -15.23 102.97 -3.73
C LEU A 126 -15.80 101.68 -3.12
N TYR A 127 -16.83 101.79 -2.28
CA TYR A 127 -17.47 100.61 -1.70
C TYR A 127 -18.15 99.72 -2.74
N ARG A 128 -18.79 100.31 -3.76
CA ARG A 128 -19.39 99.58 -4.88
C ARG A 128 -18.33 98.83 -5.69
N ASP A 129 -17.21 99.47 -5.96
CA ASP A 129 -16.13 98.89 -6.75
C ASP A 129 -15.42 97.76 -5.96
N GLN A 130 -15.28 97.92 -4.65
CA GLN A 130 -14.81 96.86 -3.74
C GLN A 130 -15.76 95.65 -3.73
N LEU A 131 -17.08 95.89 -3.64
CA LEU A 131 -18.07 94.81 -3.73
C LEU A 131 -18.00 94.10 -5.08
N HIS A 132 -17.85 94.84 -6.18
CA HIS A 132 -17.72 94.28 -7.51
C HIS A 132 -16.47 93.39 -7.63
N LEU A 133 -15.33 93.84 -7.09
CA LEU A 133 -14.09 93.07 -7.08
C LEU A 133 -14.20 91.81 -6.21
N SER A 134 -14.88 91.89 -5.06
CA SER A 134 -15.14 90.72 -4.23
C SER A 134 -16.05 89.69 -4.93
N ARG A 135 -17.05 90.18 -5.67
CA ARG A 135 -17.97 89.34 -6.44
C ARG A 135 -17.24 88.61 -7.56
N THR A 136 -16.43 89.32 -8.36
CA THR A 136 -15.67 88.68 -9.46
C THR A 136 -14.68 87.65 -8.93
N HIS A 137 -14.05 87.91 -7.77
CA HIS A 137 -13.18 86.95 -7.12
C HIS A 137 -13.94 85.71 -6.62
N LEU A 138 -15.12 85.88 -6.02
CA LEU A 138 -15.97 84.75 -5.61
C LEU A 138 -16.47 83.96 -6.82
N ASP A 139 -16.85 84.63 -7.91
CA ASP A 139 -17.24 83.98 -9.16
C ASP A 139 -16.07 83.17 -9.77
N SER A 140 -14.84 83.70 -9.72
CA SER A 140 -13.63 82.98 -10.12
C SER A 140 -13.40 81.74 -9.25
N LEU A 141 -13.52 81.86 -7.93
CA LEU A 141 -13.32 80.74 -7.02
C LEU A 141 -14.40 79.65 -7.22
N VAL A 142 -15.65 80.05 -7.46
CA VAL A 142 -16.73 79.12 -7.80
C VAL A 142 -16.40 78.42 -9.12
N SER A 143 -15.97 79.15 -10.15
CA SER A 143 -15.55 78.56 -11.43
C SER A 143 -14.40 77.55 -11.24
N ASP A 144 -13.36 77.92 -10.49
CA ASP A 144 -12.21 77.06 -10.24
C ASP A 144 -12.60 75.81 -9.46
N THR A 145 -13.42 75.96 -8.40
CA THR A 145 -13.92 74.80 -7.64
C THR A 145 -14.78 73.88 -8.49
N THR A 146 -15.66 74.41 -9.35
CA THR A 146 -16.43 73.60 -10.29
C THR A 146 -15.52 72.85 -11.28
N SER A 147 -14.49 73.52 -11.82
CA SER A 147 -13.53 72.87 -12.72
C SER A 147 -12.75 71.76 -12.01
N THR A 148 -12.32 71.97 -10.77
CA THR A 148 -11.65 70.90 -9.99
C THR A 148 -12.58 69.73 -9.68
N LEU A 149 -13.87 70.00 -9.45
CA LEU A 149 -14.87 68.96 -9.23
C LEU A 149 -15.11 68.15 -10.50
N ASP A 150 -15.14 68.78 -11.66
CA ASP A 150 -15.25 68.12 -12.97
C ASP A 150 -14.03 67.24 -13.29
N ILE A 151 -12.83 67.70 -12.94
CA ILE A 151 -11.62 66.88 -13.06
C ILE A 151 -11.68 65.68 -12.13
N LEU A 152 -12.14 65.88 -10.88
CA LEU A 152 -12.23 64.80 -9.90
C LEU A 152 -13.34 63.79 -10.25
N SER A 153 -14.45 64.24 -10.84
CA SER A 153 -15.52 63.37 -11.34
C SER A 153 -15.02 62.54 -12.54
N SER A 154 -14.36 63.17 -13.50
CA SER A 154 -13.73 62.48 -14.64
C SER A 154 -12.67 61.46 -14.17
N LEU A 155 -11.86 61.82 -13.18
CA LEU A 155 -10.88 60.91 -12.60
C LEU A 155 -11.58 59.72 -11.92
N SER A 156 -12.64 59.96 -11.14
CA SER A 156 -13.43 58.89 -10.52
C SER A 156 -14.05 57.96 -11.56
N GLU A 157 -14.59 58.50 -12.66
CA GLU A 157 -15.12 57.70 -13.76
C GLU A 157 -14.04 56.85 -14.44
N SER A 158 -12.85 57.43 -14.69
CA SER A 158 -11.73 56.67 -15.26
C SER A 158 -11.27 55.54 -14.34
N PHE A 159 -11.22 55.77 -13.02
CA PHE A 159 -10.89 54.72 -12.05
C PHE A 159 -11.93 53.61 -12.04
N LYS A 160 -13.22 53.93 -12.07
CA LYS A 160 -14.30 52.93 -12.16
C LYS A 160 -14.20 52.13 -13.46
N ALA A 161 -13.89 52.77 -14.57
CA ALA A 161 -13.69 52.09 -15.85
C ALA A 161 -12.48 51.13 -15.82
N VAL A 162 -11.37 51.57 -15.25
CA VAL A 162 -10.16 50.73 -15.09
C VAL A 162 -10.43 49.58 -14.12
N GLU A 163 -11.16 49.80 -13.03
CA GLU A 163 -11.54 48.75 -12.09
C GLU A 163 -12.45 47.71 -12.76
N ALA A 164 -13.47 48.15 -13.52
CA ALA A 164 -14.33 47.26 -14.30
C ALA A 164 -13.53 46.46 -15.36
N GLN A 165 -12.59 47.10 -16.06
CA GLN A 165 -11.73 46.41 -17.02
C GLN A 165 -10.76 45.44 -16.34
N THR A 166 -10.17 45.83 -15.21
CA THR A 166 -9.22 44.99 -14.46
C THR A 166 -9.92 43.78 -13.85
N THR A 167 -11.12 43.97 -13.30
CA THR A 167 -11.95 42.87 -12.77
C THR A 167 -12.39 41.93 -13.90
N ALA A 168 -12.85 42.46 -15.04
CA ALA A 168 -13.18 41.64 -16.20
C ALA A 168 -11.95 40.84 -16.69
N PHE A 169 -10.80 41.49 -16.85
CA PHE A 169 -9.56 40.82 -17.23
C PHE A 169 -9.15 39.75 -16.22
N ARG A 170 -9.24 40.06 -14.92
CA ARG A 170 -8.96 39.11 -13.85
C ARG A 170 -9.87 37.88 -13.93
N THR A 171 -11.18 38.06 -14.10
CA THR A 171 -12.12 36.92 -14.24
C THR A 171 -11.81 36.06 -15.45
N GLN A 172 -11.41 36.66 -16.58
CA GLN A 172 -10.98 35.91 -17.76
C GLN A 172 -9.68 35.13 -17.51
N CYS A 173 -8.70 35.73 -16.85
CA CYS A 173 -7.47 35.03 -16.47
C CYS A 173 -7.74 33.89 -15.48
N GLU A 174 -8.59 34.11 -14.48
CA GLU A 174 -8.98 33.07 -13.51
C GLU A 174 -9.71 31.91 -14.20
N ALA A 175 -10.62 32.20 -15.15
CA ALA A 175 -11.29 31.18 -15.96
C ALA A 175 -10.27 30.38 -16.82
N LEU A 176 -9.32 31.06 -17.46
CA LEU A 176 -8.30 30.42 -18.28
C LEU A 176 -7.36 29.54 -17.44
N VAL A 177 -7.00 29.98 -16.24
CA VAL A 177 -6.22 29.16 -15.29
C VAL A 177 -7.02 27.96 -14.81
N ALA A 178 -8.33 28.11 -14.57
CA ALA A 178 -9.19 27.00 -14.21
C ALA A 178 -9.29 25.97 -15.35
N ASP A 179 -9.44 26.43 -16.60
CA ASP A 179 -9.45 25.55 -17.77
C ASP A 179 -8.11 24.86 -17.99
N GLN A 180 -6.99 25.56 -17.80
CA GLN A 180 -5.67 24.95 -17.87
C GLN A 180 -5.55 23.82 -16.84
N LYS A 181 -5.93 24.06 -15.57
CA LYS A 181 -5.91 23.04 -14.52
C LYS A 181 -6.82 21.86 -14.84
N ARG A 182 -7.99 22.12 -15.43
CA ARG A 182 -8.94 21.07 -15.85
C ARG A 182 -8.35 20.22 -16.98
N ILE A 183 -7.72 20.84 -17.97
CA ILE A 183 -7.10 20.13 -19.10
C ILE A 183 -5.88 19.35 -18.64
N THR A 184 -5.03 19.90 -17.76
CA THR A 184 -3.88 19.16 -17.22
C THR A 184 -4.35 17.97 -16.41
N LYS A 185 -5.35 18.13 -15.55
CA LYS A 185 -5.92 17.00 -14.81
C LYS A 185 -6.47 15.93 -15.74
N LEU A 186 -7.20 16.32 -16.79
CA LEU A 186 -7.70 15.37 -17.77
C LEU A 186 -6.56 14.65 -18.51
N ALA A 187 -5.47 15.34 -18.83
CA ALA A 187 -4.30 14.74 -19.45
C ALA A 187 -3.62 13.74 -18.50
N ASP A 188 -3.48 14.08 -17.21
CA ASP A 188 -2.91 13.21 -16.19
C ASP A 188 -3.78 11.96 -15.98
N ASP A 189 -5.11 12.13 -15.89
CA ASP A 189 -6.07 11.01 -15.79
C ASP A 189 -6.01 10.11 -17.03
N MET A 190 -5.85 10.70 -18.23
CA MET A 190 -5.66 9.94 -19.47
C MET A 190 -4.34 9.18 -19.48
N GLU A 191 -3.24 9.78 -19.01
CA GLU A 191 -1.93 9.14 -18.93
C GLU A 191 -1.94 7.95 -17.96
N GLU A 192 -2.54 8.12 -16.77
CA GLU A 192 -2.67 7.06 -15.76
C GLU A 192 -3.44 5.86 -16.32
N ASN A 193 -4.59 6.12 -16.97
CA ASN A 193 -5.38 5.07 -17.60
C ASN A 193 -4.63 4.38 -18.74
N LEU A 194 -3.89 5.14 -19.56
CA LEU A 194 -3.17 4.64 -20.72
C LEU A 194 -1.95 3.80 -20.33
N ARG A 195 -1.32 4.07 -19.18
CA ARG A 195 -0.15 3.32 -18.67
C ARG A 195 -0.40 1.81 -18.65
N TYR A 196 -1.59 1.38 -18.22
CA TYR A 196 -1.97 -0.04 -18.17
C TYR A 196 -2.21 -0.66 -19.54
N TYR A 197 -2.42 0.12 -20.60
CA TYR A 197 -2.57 -0.41 -21.97
C TYR A 197 -1.22 -0.43 -22.71
N LEU A 198 -0.38 0.59 -22.50
CA LEU A 198 0.97 0.65 -23.10
C LEU A 198 1.92 -0.41 -22.57
N TYR A 199 1.68 -0.91 -21.36
CA TYR A 199 2.52 -1.94 -20.73
C TYR A 199 2.52 -3.28 -21.48
N LEU A 200 1.50 -3.56 -22.30
CA LEU A 200 1.33 -4.84 -23.00
C LEU A 200 2.45 -5.14 -24.00
N GLU A 201 2.78 -4.18 -24.88
CA GLU A 201 3.69 -4.43 -26.00
C GLU A 201 5.14 -4.72 -25.56
N PRO A 202 5.74 -3.94 -24.63
CA PRO A 202 7.10 -4.20 -24.16
C PRO A 202 7.24 -5.59 -23.52
N ILE A 203 6.25 -6.00 -22.71
CA ILE A 203 6.27 -7.32 -22.06
C ILE A 203 6.08 -8.44 -23.07
N THR A 204 5.16 -8.27 -24.01
CA THR A 204 4.92 -9.26 -25.06
C THR A 204 6.22 -9.56 -25.83
N LYS A 205 7.00 -8.52 -26.16
CA LYS A 205 8.31 -8.68 -26.81
C LYS A 205 9.31 -9.36 -25.87
N ARG A 206 9.36 -8.98 -24.59
CA ARG A 206 10.31 -9.52 -23.61
C ARG A 206 10.06 -11.00 -23.27
N LEU A 207 8.81 -11.43 -23.12
CA LEU A 207 8.43 -12.81 -22.80
C LEU A 207 8.51 -13.76 -24.00
N ASN A 208 8.38 -13.24 -25.22
CA ASN A 208 8.49 -14.03 -26.46
C ASN A 208 9.91 -14.07 -27.03
N ALA A 209 10.86 -13.31 -26.47
CA ALA A 209 12.24 -13.29 -26.94
C ALA A 209 12.93 -14.66 -26.74
N PRO A 210 13.75 -15.13 -27.70
CA PRO A 210 14.57 -16.33 -27.51
C PRO A 210 15.57 -16.06 -26.38
N GLY A 211 15.48 -16.83 -25.28
CA GLY A 211 16.28 -16.62 -24.07
C GLY A 211 15.53 -16.00 -22.89
N ALA A 212 14.22 -15.77 -23.00
CA ALA A 212 13.37 -15.28 -21.90
C ALA A 212 13.43 -16.15 -20.63
N GLY A 213 13.82 -17.43 -20.75
CA GLY A 213 14.02 -18.32 -19.60
C GLY A 213 15.15 -17.90 -18.65
N ASN A 214 16.17 -17.18 -19.12
CA ASN A 214 17.26 -16.70 -18.26
C ASN A 214 16.83 -15.53 -17.36
N PHE A 215 15.78 -14.82 -17.77
CA PHE A 215 15.26 -13.67 -17.05
C PHE A 215 14.54 -14.06 -15.74
N VAL A 216 14.08 -15.31 -15.65
CA VAL A 216 13.30 -15.86 -14.53
C VAL A 216 14.00 -15.72 -13.17
N ARG A 217 15.34 -15.73 -13.14
CA ARG A 217 16.12 -15.61 -11.89
C ARG A 217 16.09 -14.18 -11.31
N GLY A 218 15.92 -13.17 -12.14
CA GLY A 218 16.04 -11.76 -11.76
C GLY A 218 14.87 -11.26 -10.92
N LYS A 219 15.14 -10.30 -10.01
CA LYS A 219 14.09 -9.58 -9.26
C LYS A 219 13.15 -8.80 -10.19
N GLU A 220 13.66 -8.33 -11.32
CA GLU A 220 12.86 -7.67 -12.35
C GLU A 220 11.74 -8.57 -12.90
N PHE A 221 11.91 -9.89 -12.87
CA PHE A 221 10.87 -10.82 -13.32
C PHE A 221 9.73 -10.91 -12.30
N THR A 222 10.03 -10.94 -11.00
CA THR A 222 9.01 -10.88 -9.95
C THR A 222 8.26 -9.54 -9.98
N GLU A 223 8.96 -8.43 -10.22
CA GLU A 223 8.33 -7.11 -10.39
C GLU A 223 7.43 -7.09 -11.64
N MET A 224 7.88 -7.66 -12.76
CA MET A 224 7.06 -7.79 -13.97
C MET A 224 5.78 -8.60 -13.70
N LEU A 225 5.87 -9.72 -13.00
CA LEU A 225 4.69 -10.52 -12.65
C LEU A 225 3.71 -9.71 -11.78
N SER A 226 4.20 -9.00 -10.76
CA SER A 226 3.34 -8.12 -9.94
C SER A 226 2.69 -7.00 -10.76
N ASN A 227 3.40 -6.43 -11.72
CA ASN A 227 2.83 -5.41 -12.61
C ASN A 227 1.79 -6.01 -13.56
N LEU A 228 1.95 -7.26 -14.00
CA LEU A 228 0.95 -7.98 -14.79
C LEU A 228 -0.32 -8.23 -13.97
N ASP A 229 -0.19 -8.61 -12.69
CA ASP A 229 -1.33 -8.79 -11.79
C ASP A 229 -2.06 -7.45 -11.59
N ASN A 230 -1.33 -6.35 -11.31
CA ASN A 230 -1.92 -5.02 -11.21
C ASN A 230 -2.66 -4.59 -12.49
N CYS A 231 -2.14 -4.95 -13.67
CA CYS A 231 -2.82 -4.69 -14.94
C CYS A 231 -4.09 -5.54 -15.08
N LEU A 232 -4.07 -6.81 -14.66
CA LEU A 232 -5.25 -7.67 -14.66
C LEU A 232 -6.34 -7.15 -13.71
N ASP A 233 -5.96 -6.75 -12.50
CA ASP A 233 -6.84 -6.18 -11.49
C ASP A 233 -7.47 -4.86 -11.98
N TYR A 234 -6.66 -3.99 -12.59
CA TYR A 234 -7.16 -2.75 -13.18
C TYR A 234 -8.20 -3.01 -14.29
N MET A 235 -7.95 -3.97 -15.17
CA MET A 235 -8.92 -4.34 -16.23
C MET A 235 -10.19 -4.97 -15.65
N GLN A 236 -10.09 -5.70 -14.53
CA GLN A 236 -11.23 -6.27 -13.83
C GLN A 236 -12.06 -5.22 -13.10
N GLY A 237 -11.42 -4.19 -12.53
CA GLY A 237 -12.09 -3.03 -11.93
C GLY A 237 -12.77 -2.09 -12.92
N HIS A 238 -12.37 -2.13 -14.21
CA HIS A 238 -12.90 -1.26 -15.27
C HIS A 238 -13.54 -2.03 -16.43
N PRO A 239 -14.60 -2.84 -16.20
CA PRO A 239 -15.25 -3.63 -17.24
C PRO A 239 -15.96 -2.77 -18.31
N ASN A 240 -16.25 -1.51 -17.99
CA ASN A 240 -16.92 -0.57 -18.91
C ASN A 240 -15.99 -0.03 -20.01
N HIS A 241 -14.66 -0.22 -19.92
CA HIS A 241 -13.75 0.24 -20.97
C HIS A 241 -13.87 -0.66 -22.21
N ARG A 242 -13.93 -0.04 -23.40
CA ARG A 242 -14.18 -0.70 -24.68
C ARG A 242 -13.27 -1.91 -24.96
N GLU A 243 -11.99 -1.80 -24.64
CA GLU A 243 -11.00 -2.85 -24.92
C GLU A 243 -10.53 -3.62 -23.67
N SER A 244 -11.15 -3.38 -22.50
CA SER A 244 -10.76 -4.03 -21.23
C SER A 244 -10.70 -5.56 -21.34
N ALA A 245 -11.75 -6.17 -21.89
CA ALA A 245 -11.85 -7.63 -22.02
C ALA A 245 -10.75 -8.21 -22.93
N THR A 246 -10.40 -7.52 -24.02
CA THR A 246 -9.36 -7.97 -24.95
C THR A 246 -7.96 -7.83 -24.33
N TYR A 247 -7.68 -6.75 -23.62
CA TYR A 247 -6.40 -6.61 -22.92
C TYR A 247 -6.29 -7.59 -21.75
N ARG A 248 -7.38 -7.82 -21.01
CA ARG A 248 -7.43 -8.81 -19.93
C ARG A 248 -7.06 -10.21 -20.42
N SER A 249 -7.64 -10.67 -21.53
CA SER A 249 -7.31 -12.00 -22.08
C SER A 249 -5.85 -12.08 -22.54
N ARG A 250 -5.31 -11.01 -23.14
CA ARG A 250 -3.90 -10.95 -23.53
C ARG A 250 -2.96 -10.93 -22.32
N TYR A 251 -3.27 -10.18 -21.27
CA TYR A 251 -2.48 -10.18 -20.03
C TYR A 251 -2.49 -11.53 -19.34
N ARG A 252 -3.65 -12.21 -19.30
CA ARG A 252 -3.74 -13.58 -18.78
C ARG A 252 -2.86 -14.54 -19.58
N LEU A 253 -2.87 -14.46 -20.92
CA LEU A 253 -1.99 -15.26 -21.78
C LEU A 253 -0.50 -15.00 -21.50
N LEU A 254 -0.11 -13.73 -21.32
CA LEU A 254 1.27 -13.36 -20.98
C LEU A 254 1.67 -13.88 -19.61
N LEU A 255 0.76 -13.82 -18.63
CA LEU A 255 0.98 -14.36 -17.30
C LEU A 255 1.17 -15.89 -17.35
N THR A 256 0.26 -16.63 -18.01
CA THR A 256 0.41 -18.08 -18.21
C THR A 256 1.72 -18.42 -18.94
N ARG A 257 2.12 -17.62 -19.93
CA ARG A 257 3.42 -17.76 -20.61
C ARG A 257 4.61 -17.55 -19.67
N ALA A 258 4.57 -16.51 -18.83
CA ALA A 258 5.62 -16.22 -17.86
C ALA A 258 5.76 -17.35 -16.83
N LEU A 259 4.64 -17.84 -16.28
CA LEU A 259 4.62 -18.97 -15.36
C LEU A 259 5.11 -20.27 -16.05
N THR A 260 4.82 -20.45 -17.33
CA THR A 260 5.37 -21.57 -18.11
C THR A 260 6.90 -21.48 -18.24
N LEU A 261 7.47 -20.28 -18.37
CA LEU A 261 8.93 -20.10 -18.37
C LEU A 261 9.55 -20.48 -17.03
N ILE A 262 8.90 -20.13 -15.91
CA ILE A 262 9.29 -20.60 -14.57
C ILE A 262 9.33 -22.13 -14.56
N ARG A 263 8.25 -22.78 -14.98
CA ARG A 263 8.15 -24.23 -15.00
C ARG A 263 9.26 -24.88 -15.83
N VAL A 264 9.53 -24.35 -17.03
CA VAL A 264 10.61 -24.85 -17.89
C VAL A 264 11.98 -24.67 -17.23
N HIS A 265 12.24 -23.54 -16.59
CA HIS A 265 13.48 -23.31 -15.84
C HIS A 265 13.61 -24.29 -14.66
N PHE A 266 12.56 -24.46 -13.87
CA PHE A 266 12.53 -25.38 -12.73
C PHE A 266 12.79 -26.83 -13.14
N THR A 267 12.06 -27.33 -14.15
CA THR A 267 12.21 -28.70 -14.66
C THR A 267 13.60 -28.97 -15.24
N ASN A 268 14.21 -27.98 -15.90
CA ASN A 268 15.58 -28.09 -16.43
C ASN A 268 16.61 -28.09 -15.29
N ALA A 269 16.51 -27.18 -14.32
CA ALA A 269 17.41 -27.14 -13.17
C ALA A 269 17.37 -28.45 -12.37
N LEU A 270 16.17 -28.99 -12.16
CA LEU A 270 15.97 -30.28 -11.50
C LEU A 270 16.62 -31.44 -12.29
N ARG A 271 16.46 -31.44 -13.62
CA ARG A 271 17.09 -32.44 -14.49
C ARG A 271 18.61 -32.34 -14.47
N GLU A 272 19.17 -31.14 -14.43
CA GLU A 272 20.61 -30.89 -14.31
C GLU A 272 21.14 -31.42 -12.96
N ILE A 273 20.44 -31.16 -11.86
CA ILE A 273 20.80 -31.70 -10.53
C ILE A 273 20.79 -33.23 -10.57
N ALA A 274 19.74 -33.83 -11.11
CA ALA A 274 19.63 -35.29 -11.21
C ALA A 274 20.72 -35.91 -12.11
N ALA A 275 21.10 -35.24 -13.19
CA ALA A 275 22.18 -35.66 -14.07
C ALA A 275 23.56 -35.57 -13.39
N ASP A 276 23.85 -34.48 -12.66
CA ASP A 276 25.10 -34.33 -11.88
C ASP A 276 25.20 -35.43 -10.80
N VAL A 277 24.10 -35.70 -10.09
CA VAL A 277 24.05 -36.76 -9.08
C VAL A 277 24.24 -38.15 -9.70
N SER A 278 23.49 -38.47 -10.76
CA SER A 278 23.59 -39.76 -11.46
C SER A 278 25.00 -40.01 -11.98
N LYS A 279 25.64 -38.99 -12.55
CA LYS A 279 27.02 -39.07 -13.04
C LYS A 279 28.01 -39.34 -11.91
N ARG A 280 27.92 -38.61 -10.80
CA ARG A 280 28.81 -38.82 -9.63
C ARG A 280 28.65 -40.20 -9.01
N ILE A 281 27.43 -40.73 -8.99
CA ILE A 281 27.15 -42.08 -8.52
C ILE A 281 27.83 -43.12 -9.41
N ALA A 282 27.68 -42.98 -10.74
CA ALA A 282 28.30 -43.88 -11.71
C ALA A 282 29.84 -43.85 -11.65
N ASP A 283 30.42 -42.66 -11.51
CA ASP A 283 31.88 -42.48 -11.58
C ASP A 283 32.62 -42.96 -10.32
N ARG A 284 31.99 -42.93 -9.13
CA ARG A 284 32.70 -43.07 -7.84
C ARG A 284 32.45 -44.37 -7.07
N GLN A 285 31.55 -45.25 -7.53
CA GLN A 285 31.14 -46.47 -6.79
C GLN A 285 31.02 -46.22 -5.27
N LEU A 286 30.21 -45.23 -4.91
CA LEU A 286 30.08 -44.76 -3.53
C LEU A 286 29.40 -45.82 -2.65
N ASN A 287 29.81 -45.88 -1.38
CA ASN A 287 29.09 -46.63 -0.34
C ASN A 287 27.68 -46.06 -0.15
N ASP A 288 26.74 -46.90 0.32
CA ASP A 288 25.32 -46.51 0.45
C ASP A 288 25.12 -45.23 1.31
N THR A 289 25.87 -45.09 2.40
CA THR A 289 25.79 -43.91 3.29
C THR A 289 26.34 -42.64 2.63
N THR A 290 27.40 -42.75 1.81
CA THR A 290 27.96 -41.59 1.12
C THR A 290 27.12 -41.23 -0.12
N MET A 291 26.48 -42.21 -0.74
CA MET A 291 25.48 -42.01 -1.78
C MET A 291 24.26 -41.25 -1.25
N SER A 292 23.67 -41.68 -0.12
CA SER A 292 22.50 -41.01 0.48
C SER A 292 22.83 -39.58 0.90
N ALA A 293 23.97 -39.37 1.59
CA ALA A 293 24.41 -38.03 1.98
C ALA A 293 24.61 -37.10 0.77
N LEU A 294 25.17 -37.61 -0.33
CA LEU A 294 25.34 -36.84 -1.57
C LEU A 294 24.00 -36.52 -2.24
N LEU A 295 23.07 -37.47 -2.27
CA LEU A 295 21.72 -37.30 -2.83
C LEU A 295 20.95 -36.18 -2.12
N TYR A 296 20.96 -36.16 -0.79
CA TYR A 296 20.29 -35.10 -0.05
C TYR A 296 21.03 -33.78 -0.17
N ALA A 297 22.35 -33.74 0.12
CA ALA A 297 23.11 -32.50 0.07
C ALA A 297 22.99 -31.78 -1.28
N LYS A 298 23.04 -32.51 -2.40
CA LYS A 298 22.93 -31.92 -3.73
C LYS A 298 21.56 -31.33 -4.05
N PHE A 299 20.48 -31.97 -3.59
CA PHE A 299 19.14 -31.46 -3.78
C PHE A 299 18.84 -30.26 -2.85
N ARG A 300 19.50 -30.15 -1.70
CA ARG A 300 19.35 -29.01 -0.78
C ARG A 300 19.98 -27.71 -1.30
N VAL A 301 21.14 -27.77 -1.95
CA VAL A 301 21.89 -26.56 -2.38
C VAL A 301 21.08 -25.65 -3.31
N GLY A 302 20.36 -26.23 -4.27
CA GLY A 302 19.56 -25.47 -5.25
C GLY A 302 18.11 -25.21 -4.84
N ALA A 303 17.64 -25.84 -3.77
CA ALA A 303 16.26 -25.77 -3.30
C ALA A 303 15.77 -24.34 -3.02
N PRO A 304 16.48 -23.47 -2.27
CA PRO A 304 15.92 -22.18 -1.87
C PRO A 304 15.70 -21.22 -3.05
N GLU A 305 16.56 -21.26 -4.07
CA GLU A 305 16.38 -20.46 -5.29
C GLU A 305 15.13 -20.94 -6.05
N LEU A 306 15.00 -22.25 -6.24
CA LEU A 306 13.91 -22.85 -6.99
C LEU A 306 12.56 -22.74 -6.26
N LYS A 307 12.57 -22.88 -4.93
CA LYS A 307 11.41 -22.62 -4.05
C LYS A 307 10.92 -21.19 -4.22
N ARG A 308 11.81 -20.19 -4.17
CA ARG A 308 11.42 -18.78 -4.37
C ARG A 308 10.72 -18.54 -5.70
N ILE A 309 11.19 -19.17 -6.77
CA ILE A 309 10.58 -19.02 -8.10
C ILE A 309 9.26 -19.82 -8.18
N GLY A 310 9.19 -21.01 -7.58
CA GLY A 310 7.97 -21.81 -7.47
C GLY A 310 6.86 -21.12 -6.69
N LEU A 311 7.21 -20.35 -5.65
CA LEU A 311 6.25 -19.57 -4.87
C LEU A 311 5.50 -18.52 -5.70
N GLU A 312 6.09 -18.01 -6.79
CA GLU A 312 5.37 -17.11 -7.68
C GLU A 312 4.24 -17.81 -8.44
N ILE A 313 4.36 -19.11 -8.71
CA ILE A 313 3.24 -19.91 -9.24
C ILE A 313 2.24 -20.18 -8.12
N GLN A 314 2.71 -20.58 -6.94
CA GLN A 314 1.85 -20.93 -5.81
C GLN A 314 0.95 -19.77 -5.36
N LYS A 315 1.51 -18.56 -5.22
CA LYS A 315 0.74 -17.35 -4.86
C LYS A 315 -0.46 -17.10 -5.77
N ARG A 316 -0.35 -17.48 -7.03
CA ARG A 316 -1.38 -17.32 -8.07
C ARG A 316 -2.23 -18.57 -8.27
N ALA A 317 -1.80 -19.70 -7.73
CA ALA A 317 -2.60 -20.93 -7.73
C ALA A 317 -3.60 -20.92 -6.56
N VAL A 318 -3.23 -20.37 -5.40
CA VAL A 318 -4.11 -20.30 -4.23
C VAL A 318 -5.27 -19.34 -4.50
N LEU A 319 -6.46 -19.91 -4.67
CA LEU A 319 -7.69 -19.15 -4.89
C LEU A 319 -8.01 -18.27 -3.65
N PRO A 320 -8.30 -16.97 -3.84
CA PRO A 320 -8.89 -16.15 -2.79
C PRO A 320 -10.24 -16.73 -2.35
N ALA A 321 -10.55 -16.67 -1.06
CA ALA A 321 -11.85 -17.09 -0.52
C ALA A 321 -12.99 -16.28 -1.17
N GLY A 322 -13.69 -16.88 -2.14
CA GLY A 322 -14.78 -16.25 -2.91
C GLY A 322 -14.55 -16.15 -4.43
N ALA A 323 -13.44 -16.64 -4.97
CA ALA A 323 -13.21 -16.69 -6.43
C ALA A 323 -14.14 -17.71 -7.13
N GLU A 324 -14.59 -17.39 -8.35
CA GLU A 324 -15.47 -18.29 -9.12
C GLU A 324 -14.79 -19.65 -9.37
N PRO A 325 -15.50 -20.78 -9.18
CA PRO A 325 -14.96 -22.11 -9.42
C PRO A 325 -14.56 -22.27 -10.90
N GLY A 326 -13.25 -22.34 -11.16
CA GLY A 326 -12.67 -22.50 -12.50
C GLY A 326 -11.90 -21.29 -13.04
N ALA A 327 -11.88 -20.16 -12.34
CA ALA A 327 -11.20 -18.95 -12.81
C ALA A 327 -9.68 -19.14 -13.04
N GLU A 328 -9.01 -20.03 -12.30
CA GLU A 328 -7.55 -20.17 -12.28
C GLU A 328 -7.05 -21.63 -12.30
N ALA A 329 -7.85 -22.56 -12.84
CA ALA A 329 -7.46 -23.97 -12.96
C ALA A 329 -6.13 -24.18 -13.71
N GLU A 330 -5.76 -23.26 -14.60
CA GLU A 330 -4.47 -23.24 -15.30
C GLU A 330 -3.27 -23.15 -14.35
N TYR A 331 -3.34 -22.31 -13.32
CA TYR A 331 -2.23 -22.08 -12.38
C TYR A 331 -2.06 -23.26 -11.42
N GLN A 332 -3.18 -23.86 -11.00
CA GLN A 332 -3.18 -25.12 -10.25
C GLN A 332 -2.58 -26.28 -11.06
N SER A 333 -2.93 -26.40 -12.35
CA SER A 333 -2.31 -27.39 -13.24
C SER A 333 -0.80 -27.19 -13.35
N LEU A 334 -0.32 -25.95 -13.48
CA LEU A 334 1.11 -25.64 -13.51
C LEU A 334 1.82 -26.02 -12.19
N MET A 335 1.17 -25.81 -11.04
CA MET A 335 1.71 -26.22 -9.74
C MET A 335 1.80 -27.75 -9.64
N ASN A 336 0.75 -28.46 -10.04
CA ASN A 336 0.76 -29.93 -10.09
C ASN A 336 1.85 -30.47 -11.02
N GLU A 337 2.13 -29.79 -12.13
CA GLU A 337 3.26 -30.15 -13.00
C GLU A 337 4.63 -29.97 -12.31
N LEU A 338 4.79 -28.99 -11.42
CA LEU A 338 6.02 -28.84 -10.64
C LEU A 338 6.20 -30.00 -9.66
N TYR A 339 5.14 -30.33 -8.90
CA TYR A 339 5.12 -31.47 -7.98
C TYR A 339 5.45 -32.77 -8.71
N GLN A 340 4.80 -33.03 -9.83
CA GLN A 340 5.02 -34.23 -10.64
C GLN A 340 6.41 -34.26 -11.28
N SER A 341 6.93 -33.12 -11.74
CA SER A 341 8.31 -33.05 -12.26
C SER A 341 9.32 -33.38 -11.16
N TYR A 342 9.10 -32.87 -9.95
CA TYR A 342 9.92 -33.17 -8.78
C TYR A 342 9.87 -34.66 -8.43
N SER A 343 8.68 -35.18 -8.15
CA SER A 343 8.45 -36.58 -7.74
C SER A 343 8.97 -37.56 -8.79
N THR A 344 8.76 -37.29 -10.09
CA THR A 344 9.28 -38.14 -11.17
C THR A 344 10.81 -38.15 -11.21
N THR A 345 11.45 -36.98 -11.06
CA THR A 345 12.90 -36.88 -11.17
C THR A 345 13.59 -37.45 -9.92
N ARG A 346 13.06 -37.14 -8.74
CA ARG A 346 13.55 -37.68 -7.46
C ARG A 346 13.26 -39.17 -7.34
N GLY A 347 12.06 -39.60 -7.72
CA GLY A 347 11.61 -40.99 -7.77
C GLY A 347 12.55 -41.89 -8.57
N ARG A 348 13.02 -41.43 -9.74
CA ARG A 348 14.02 -42.16 -10.56
C ARG A 348 15.33 -42.44 -9.85
N LEU A 349 15.69 -41.63 -8.86
CA LEU A 349 16.92 -41.81 -8.07
C LEU A 349 16.68 -42.64 -6.81
N ILE A 350 15.59 -42.38 -6.09
CA ILE A 350 15.34 -42.99 -4.77
C ILE A 350 14.67 -44.37 -4.89
N LEU A 351 13.71 -44.57 -5.80
CA LEU A 351 12.96 -45.82 -5.91
C LEU A 351 13.86 -47.05 -6.17
N PRO A 352 14.85 -47.01 -7.10
CA PRO A 352 15.74 -48.16 -7.30
C PRO A 352 16.55 -48.52 -6.05
N ILE A 353 16.94 -47.52 -5.25
CA ILE A 353 17.69 -47.72 -4.00
C ILE A 353 16.78 -48.39 -2.97
N VAL A 354 15.55 -47.88 -2.81
CA VAL A 354 14.55 -48.44 -1.91
C VAL A 354 14.20 -49.87 -2.30
N THR A 355 13.85 -50.14 -3.56
CA THR A 355 13.53 -51.49 -4.05
C THR A 355 14.68 -52.47 -3.81
N LYS A 356 15.92 -52.06 -4.07
CA LYS A 356 17.11 -52.90 -3.80
C LYS A 356 17.24 -53.21 -2.31
N LYS A 357 17.11 -52.21 -1.43
CA LYS A 357 17.25 -52.38 0.02
C LYS A 357 16.13 -53.22 0.63
N ILE A 358 14.88 -53.02 0.21
CA ILE A 358 13.77 -53.88 0.64
C ILE A 358 13.98 -55.32 0.14
N GLY A 359 14.48 -55.51 -1.09
CA GLY A 359 14.86 -56.83 -1.60
C GLY A 359 15.95 -57.50 -0.76
N GLU A 360 17.00 -56.76 -0.35
CA GLU A 360 18.05 -57.25 0.56
C GLU A 360 17.46 -57.66 1.92
N ILE A 361 16.59 -56.84 2.51
CA ILE A 361 15.88 -57.15 3.76
C ILE A 361 14.97 -58.37 3.59
N ALA A 362 14.31 -58.52 2.44
CA ALA A 362 13.43 -59.65 2.17
C ALA A 362 14.20 -60.98 2.07
N GLN A 363 15.45 -60.95 1.59
CA GLN A 363 16.31 -62.13 1.42
C GLN A 363 17.21 -62.42 2.62
N ALA A 364 17.34 -61.49 3.57
CA ALA A 364 18.21 -61.67 4.73
C ALA A 364 17.77 -62.88 5.59
N PRO A 365 18.71 -63.69 6.12
CA PRO A 365 18.38 -64.91 6.85
C PRO A 365 17.44 -64.68 8.05
N SER A 366 17.59 -63.54 8.71
CA SER A 366 16.83 -63.15 9.92
C SER A 366 15.36 -62.78 9.64
N SER A 367 15.03 -62.35 8.42
CA SER A 367 13.71 -61.81 8.03
C SER A 367 13.07 -62.58 6.88
N SER A 368 13.83 -63.44 6.19
CA SER A 368 13.34 -64.20 5.03
C SER A 368 12.15 -65.10 5.35
N LYS A 369 12.10 -65.69 6.56
CA LYS A 369 11.03 -66.61 6.99
C LYS A 369 10.09 -66.02 8.03
N ASP A 370 10.45 -64.91 8.65
CA ASP A 370 9.66 -64.29 9.71
C ASP A 370 9.00 -63.00 9.22
N LEU A 371 7.66 -63.03 9.13
CA LEU A 371 6.82 -61.92 8.70
C LEU A 371 7.03 -60.69 9.58
N VAL A 372 7.08 -60.87 10.90
CA VAL A 372 7.12 -59.75 11.85
C VAL A 372 8.50 -59.10 11.86
N ALA A 373 9.58 -59.89 11.88
CA ALA A 373 10.94 -59.36 11.76
C ALA A 373 11.16 -58.65 10.41
N PHE A 374 10.61 -59.16 9.32
CA PHE A 374 10.61 -58.48 8.03
C PHE A 374 9.89 -57.13 8.12
N ALA A 375 8.62 -57.11 8.55
CA ALA A 375 7.81 -55.91 8.66
C ALA A 375 8.46 -54.84 9.56
N ARG A 376 8.98 -55.24 10.72
CA ARG A 376 9.69 -54.35 11.64
C ARG A 376 10.87 -53.64 10.97
N SER A 377 11.67 -54.40 10.22
CA SER A 377 12.89 -53.88 9.59
C SER A 377 12.58 -53.04 8.36
N SER A 378 11.63 -53.49 7.52
CA SER A 378 11.27 -52.80 6.28
C SER A 378 10.45 -51.53 6.54
N ILE A 379 9.46 -51.55 7.43
CA ILE A 379 8.68 -50.37 7.80
C ILE A 379 9.57 -49.33 8.50
N SER A 380 10.47 -49.75 9.39
CA SER A 380 11.43 -48.82 10.03
C SER A 380 12.36 -48.15 9.02
N TYR A 381 12.81 -48.88 7.99
CA TYR A 381 13.65 -48.33 6.93
C TYR A 381 12.88 -47.34 6.05
N ILE A 382 11.69 -47.71 5.58
CA ILE A 382 10.82 -46.83 4.77
C ILE A 382 10.45 -45.58 5.56
N ARG A 383 10.10 -45.72 6.84
CA ARG A 383 9.82 -44.58 7.72
C ARG A 383 10.95 -43.56 7.68
N GLY A 384 12.20 -44.00 7.88
CA GLY A 384 13.35 -43.10 7.82
C GLY A 384 13.46 -42.34 6.49
N ILE A 385 13.26 -43.03 5.37
CA ILE A 385 13.28 -42.39 4.03
C ILE A 385 12.10 -41.42 3.86
N CYS A 386 10.89 -41.77 4.30
CA CYS A 386 9.73 -40.87 4.21
C CYS A 386 9.94 -39.58 5.03
N PHE A 387 10.54 -39.66 6.22
CA PHE A 387 10.90 -38.47 7.01
C PHE A 387 11.97 -37.63 6.31
N ASP A 388 13.04 -38.25 5.82
CA ASP A 388 14.10 -37.53 5.09
C ASP A 388 13.57 -36.83 3.82
N GLU A 389 12.65 -37.48 3.09
CA GLU A 389 12.02 -36.92 1.88
C GLU A 389 10.95 -35.87 2.23
N TYR A 390 10.26 -35.98 3.37
CA TYR A 390 9.37 -34.94 3.89
C TYR A 390 10.15 -33.65 4.18
N ASP A 391 11.27 -33.76 4.88
CA ASP A 391 12.16 -32.63 5.17
C ASP A 391 12.71 -32.00 3.89
N LEU A 392 13.14 -32.84 2.94
CA LEU A 392 13.62 -32.35 1.64
C LEU A 392 12.50 -31.69 0.84
N TRP A 393 11.27 -32.21 0.88
CA TRP A 393 10.12 -31.61 0.20
C TRP A 393 9.84 -30.20 0.72
N ALA A 394 9.87 -30.00 2.04
CA ALA A 394 9.67 -28.70 2.68
C ALA A 394 10.72 -27.65 2.26
N GLU A 395 11.93 -28.08 1.87
CA GLU A 395 12.95 -27.16 1.32
C GLU A 395 12.63 -26.69 -0.11
N TRP A 396 11.83 -27.44 -0.86
CA TRP A 396 11.49 -27.16 -2.26
C TRP A 396 10.12 -26.49 -2.43
N PHE A 397 9.15 -26.82 -1.58
CA PHE A 397 7.77 -26.36 -1.68
C PHE A 397 7.24 -25.85 -0.34
N ASP A 398 6.22 -25.00 -0.38
CA ASP A 398 5.41 -24.69 0.80
C ASP A 398 4.09 -25.47 0.69
N GLY A 399 3.82 -26.37 1.64
CA GLY A 399 2.63 -27.23 1.66
C GLY A 399 2.84 -28.63 1.06
N GLU A 400 1.80 -29.45 1.22
CA GLU A 400 1.85 -30.91 1.03
C GLU A 400 1.23 -31.37 -0.31
N GLY A 401 1.04 -30.46 -1.27
CA GLY A 401 0.41 -30.76 -2.55
C GLY A 401 1.18 -31.82 -3.34
N GLY A 402 0.59 -33.00 -3.56
CA GLY A 402 1.25 -34.11 -4.29
C GLY A 402 2.38 -34.81 -3.53
N LEU A 403 2.59 -34.50 -2.24
CA LEU A 403 3.61 -35.13 -1.39
C LEU A 403 3.22 -36.58 -1.05
N TYR A 404 1.99 -36.81 -0.58
CA TYR A 404 1.55 -38.15 -0.20
C TYR A 404 1.53 -39.12 -1.39
N ASP A 405 1.12 -38.68 -2.59
CA ASP A 405 1.25 -39.48 -3.82
C ASP A 405 2.69 -39.95 -4.07
N PHE A 406 3.68 -39.10 -3.77
CA PHE A 406 5.09 -39.43 -3.90
C PHE A 406 5.56 -40.39 -2.81
N LEU A 407 5.16 -40.16 -1.56
CA LEU A 407 5.51 -41.02 -0.43
C LEU A 407 4.85 -42.42 -0.54
N GLU A 408 3.62 -42.50 -1.03
CA GLU A 408 2.95 -43.75 -1.37
C GLU A 408 3.75 -44.54 -2.42
N ALA A 409 4.23 -43.86 -3.48
CA ALA A 409 5.09 -44.49 -4.47
C ALA A 409 6.41 -45.01 -3.87
N ILE A 410 6.97 -44.35 -2.84
CA ILE A 410 8.14 -44.84 -2.08
C ILE A 410 7.78 -46.08 -1.24
N CYS A 411 6.55 -46.19 -0.78
CA CYS A 411 6.07 -47.33 0.00
C CYS A 411 5.71 -48.56 -0.85
N GLU A 412 5.46 -48.41 -2.17
CA GLU A 412 5.12 -49.54 -3.06
C GLU A 412 6.06 -50.76 -2.95
N PRO A 413 7.41 -50.61 -2.96
CA PRO A 413 8.31 -51.76 -2.81
C PRO A 413 8.14 -52.52 -1.47
N LEU A 414 7.73 -51.83 -0.40
CA LEU A 414 7.40 -52.48 0.86
C LEU A 414 6.14 -53.33 0.70
N TYR A 415 5.10 -52.77 0.06
CA TYR A 415 3.83 -53.47 -0.18
C TYR A 415 4.00 -54.70 -1.08
N ASP A 416 4.80 -54.60 -2.13
CA ASP A 416 5.12 -55.71 -3.04
C ASP A 416 5.69 -56.94 -2.32
N HIS A 417 6.44 -56.73 -1.24
CA HIS A 417 7.02 -57.82 -0.45
C HIS A 417 6.20 -58.21 0.78
N LEU A 418 5.52 -57.26 1.42
CA LEU A 418 4.75 -57.51 2.63
C LEU A 418 3.43 -58.22 2.32
N ARG A 419 2.68 -57.75 1.31
CA ARG A 419 1.34 -58.27 0.97
C ARG A 419 1.35 -59.77 0.64
N PRO A 420 2.27 -60.31 -0.20
CA PRO A 420 2.34 -61.75 -0.43
C PRO A 420 2.64 -62.54 0.84
N ARG A 421 3.52 -62.04 1.72
CA ARG A 421 3.86 -62.72 2.99
C ARG A 421 2.67 -62.77 3.93
N THR A 422 1.93 -61.67 4.04
CA THR A 422 0.69 -61.59 4.83
C THR A 422 -0.35 -62.58 4.29
N ILE A 423 -0.59 -62.63 2.98
CA ILE A 423 -1.58 -63.53 2.37
C ILE A 423 -1.23 -65.01 2.59
N HIS A 424 0.05 -65.39 2.55
CA HIS A 424 0.47 -66.78 2.73
C HIS A 424 0.64 -67.18 4.20
N GLU A 425 0.64 -66.23 5.14
CA GLU A 425 0.74 -66.53 6.56
C GLU A 425 -0.51 -67.30 7.02
N THR A 426 -0.28 -68.34 7.80
CA THR A 426 -1.32 -69.23 8.35
C THR A 426 -1.33 -69.20 9.88
N GLN A 427 -0.28 -68.68 10.50
CA GLN A 427 -0.17 -68.57 11.94
C GLN A 427 -0.89 -67.29 12.43
N ILE A 428 -2.07 -67.48 13.02
CA ILE A 428 -2.88 -66.41 13.64
C ILE A 428 -2.04 -65.56 14.60
N LEU A 429 -1.20 -66.19 15.43
CA LEU A 429 -0.37 -65.48 16.41
C LEU A 429 0.61 -64.49 15.77
N LYS A 430 1.19 -64.83 14.60
CA LYS A 430 2.10 -63.92 13.88
C LYS A 430 1.37 -62.74 13.26
N LEU A 431 0.13 -62.95 12.78
CA LEU A 431 -0.70 -61.86 12.28
C LEU A 431 -1.15 -60.94 13.42
N CYS A 432 -1.48 -61.49 14.59
CA CYS A 432 -1.73 -60.70 15.80
C CYS A 432 -0.49 -59.88 16.20
N GLU A 433 0.70 -60.48 16.17
CA GLU A 433 1.96 -59.79 16.45
C GLU A 433 2.26 -58.69 15.41
N LEU A 434 1.94 -58.92 14.13
CA LEU A 434 2.06 -57.90 13.10
C LEU A 434 1.09 -56.73 13.31
N CYS A 435 -0.19 -57.00 13.59
CA CYS A 435 -1.19 -55.95 13.86
C CYS A 435 -0.80 -55.13 15.09
N THR A 436 -0.43 -55.80 16.20
CA THR A 436 0.05 -55.12 17.41
C THR A 436 1.30 -54.29 17.15
N LEU A 437 2.28 -54.82 16.39
CA LEU A 437 3.47 -54.06 16.01
C LEU A 437 3.10 -52.80 15.26
N ILE A 438 2.19 -52.87 14.29
CA ILE A 438 1.81 -51.70 13.49
C ILE A 438 1.02 -50.70 14.33
N GLN A 439 0.04 -51.17 15.10
CA GLN A 439 -0.81 -50.33 15.95
C GLN A 439 0.02 -49.62 17.03
N THR A 440 0.77 -50.35 17.84
CA THR A 440 1.50 -49.79 18.98
C THR A 440 2.70 -48.93 18.59
N ARG A 441 3.32 -49.17 17.43
CA ARG A 441 4.51 -48.40 17.00
C ARG A 441 4.19 -47.22 16.09
N TYR A 442 3.07 -47.26 15.37
CA TYR A 442 2.79 -46.31 14.28
C TYR A 442 1.36 -45.75 14.27
N MET A 443 0.44 -46.21 15.15
CA MET A 443 -0.94 -45.70 15.22
C MET A 443 -1.35 -45.23 16.61
N GLU A 444 -0.73 -45.75 17.67
CA GLU A 444 -0.81 -45.17 19.02
C GLU A 444 -0.02 -43.86 19.02
N GLU A 445 -0.63 -42.81 18.47
CA GLU A 445 -0.33 -41.45 18.86
C GLU A 445 -0.83 -41.31 20.30
N GLU A 446 0.11 -41.21 21.24
CA GLU A 446 -0.22 -40.83 22.61
C GLU A 446 -1.13 -39.60 22.54
N GLU A 447 -2.29 -39.70 23.19
CA GLU A 447 -3.19 -38.61 23.54
C GLU A 447 -2.45 -37.63 24.48
N GLU A 448 -1.29 -37.11 24.08
CA GLU A 448 -0.66 -35.96 24.74
C GLU A 448 -1.42 -34.71 24.28
N GLU A 449 -2.50 -34.45 24.99
CA GLU A 449 -3.43 -33.32 24.86
C GLU A 449 -2.80 -31.90 24.94
N ASP A 450 -1.47 -31.73 24.92
CA ASP A 450 -0.84 -30.44 25.29
C ASP A 450 0.27 -29.89 24.37
N GLU A 451 0.50 -30.42 23.16
CA GLU A 451 1.36 -29.73 22.17
C GLU A 451 0.50 -29.13 21.03
N PRO A 452 0.71 -27.85 20.67
CA PRO A 452 -0.01 -27.26 19.54
C PRO A 452 0.34 -28.09 18.31
N ILE A 453 -0.66 -28.75 17.71
CA ILE A 453 -0.56 -29.52 16.47
C ILE A 453 0.37 -28.76 15.51
N GLU A 454 1.63 -29.18 15.45
CA GLU A 454 2.54 -28.71 14.42
C GLU A 454 1.92 -29.25 13.14
N THR A 455 1.23 -28.39 12.40
CA THR A 455 0.56 -28.68 11.11
C THR A 455 1.53 -29.11 10.01
N ASN A 456 2.73 -29.55 10.38
CA ASN A 456 3.92 -29.77 9.57
C ASN A 456 4.67 -31.04 9.99
N ARG A 457 4.00 -31.99 10.66
CA ARG A 457 4.57 -33.32 10.93
C ARG A 457 3.98 -34.32 9.95
N LEU A 458 4.85 -35.13 9.36
CA LEU A 458 4.48 -36.23 8.46
C LEU A 458 3.48 -37.18 9.15
N ASP A 459 2.28 -37.33 8.59
CA ASP A 459 1.33 -38.38 8.94
C ASP A 459 1.79 -39.70 8.29
N PHE A 460 2.68 -40.40 8.96
CA PHE A 460 3.13 -41.73 8.53
C PHE A 460 2.07 -42.81 8.77
N THR A 461 1.08 -42.53 9.61
CA THR A 461 -0.02 -43.43 9.96
C THR A 461 -0.88 -43.69 8.72
N ALA A 462 -1.20 -42.65 7.94
CA ALA A 462 -1.87 -42.76 6.65
C ALA A 462 -1.11 -43.67 5.66
N LEU A 463 0.22 -43.56 5.62
CA LEU A 463 1.06 -44.31 4.68
C LEU A 463 1.22 -45.79 5.02
N VAL A 464 1.02 -46.21 6.28
CA VAL A 464 1.16 -47.61 6.73
C VAL A 464 -0.20 -48.29 6.95
N HIS A 465 -1.29 -47.52 7.03
CA HIS A 465 -2.63 -48.05 7.23
C HIS A 465 -3.02 -49.20 6.27
N PRO A 466 -2.71 -49.15 4.96
CA PRO A 466 -3.00 -50.26 4.05
C PRO A 466 -2.33 -51.60 4.46
N ALA A 467 -1.14 -51.57 5.06
CA ALA A 467 -0.48 -52.77 5.56
C ALA A 467 -1.23 -53.39 6.75
N LEU A 468 -1.80 -52.53 7.61
CA LEU A 468 -2.60 -52.97 8.76
C LEU A 468 -3.91 -53.60 8.28
N GLU A 469 -4.61 -52.96 7.34
CA GLU A 469 -5.86 -53.48 6.76
C GLU A 469 -5.65 -54.85 6.11
N ASP A 470 -4.56 -55.04 5.36
CA ASP A 470 -4.21 -56.33 4.74
C ASP A 470 -3.98 -57.42 5.82
N ALA A 471 -3.30 -57.08 6.91
CA ALA A 471 -3.05 -58.01 8.02
C ALA A 471 -4.33 -58.35 8.79
N GLN A 472 -5.17 -57.37 9.09
CA GLN A 472 -6.46 -57.54 9.75
C GLN A 472 -7.42 -58.37 8.89
N THR A 473 -7.54 -58.07 7.60
CA THR A 473 -8.39 -58.83 6.68
C THR A 473 -7.98 -60.30 6.63
N ARG A 474 -6.67 -60.58 6.59
CA ARG A 474 -6.15 -61.95 6.65
C ARG A 474 -6.42 -62.62 8.00
N LEU A 475 -6.24 -61.90 9.10
CA LEU A 475 -6.52 -62.39 10.45
C LEU A 475 -7.99 -62.78 10.61
N VAL A 476 -8.91 -61.93 10.15
CA VAL A 476 -10.36 -62.19 10.14
C VAL A 476 -10.68 -63.42 9.30
N PHE A 477 -10.09 -63.55 8.12
CA PHE A 477 -10.28 -64.72 7.26
C PHE A 477 -9.90 -66.04 7.96
N LEU A 478 -8.72 -66.07 8.62
CA LEU A 478 -8.29 -67.26 9.37
C LEU A 478 -9.14 -67.51 10.61
N ALA A 479 -9.58 -66.46 11.30
CA ALA A 479 -10.46 -66.58 12.45
C ALA A 479 -11.82 -67.18 12.08
N LEU A 480 -12.40 -66.76 10.96
CA LEU A 480 -13.63 -67.33 10.41
C LEU A 480 -13.43 -68.79 10.00
N ALA A 481 -12.26 -69.16 9.46
CA ALA A 481 -11.94 -70.55 9.15
C ALA A 481 -11.87 -71.41 10.42
N VAL A 482 -11.23 -70.93 11.49
CA VAL A 482 -11.21 -71.61 12.80
C VAL A 482 -12.62 -71.73 13.37
N LEU A 483 -13.45 -70.68 13.28
CA LEU A 483 -14.82 -70.72 13.78
C LEU A 483 -15.66 -71.78 13.04
N ARG A 484 -15.55 -71.83 11.71
CA ARG A 484 -16.26 -72.82 10.91
C ARG A 484 -15.75 -74.24 11.18
N ASP A 485 -14.45 -74.47 11.12
CA ASP A 485 -13.89 -75.83 11.08
C ASP A 485 -13.72 -76.43 12.49
N ASP A 486 -13.35 -75.61 13.48
CA ASP A 486 -13.02 -76.05 14.84
C ASP A 486 -14.12 -75.81 15.89
N ILE A 487 -15.15 -75.00 15.60
CA ILE A 487 -16.26 -74.71 16.52
C ILE A 487 -17.58 -75.22 15.94
N GLU A 488 -17.97 -74.76 14.74
CA GLU A 488 -19.26 -75.12 14.13
C GLU A 488 -19.28 -76.57 13.63
N HIS A 489 -18.25 -77.01 12.91
CA HIS A 489 -18.14 -78.36 12.35
C HIS A 489 -17.39 -79.35 13.25
N TYR A 490 -17.17 -78.97 14.51
CA TYR A 490 -16.41 -79.80 15.44
C TYR A 490 -17.12 -81.12 15.75
N LYS A 491 -16.44 -82.24 15.50
CA LYS A 491 -16.91 -83.58 15.86
C LYS A 491 -16.34 -84.00 17.21
N PRO A 492 -17.16 -84.13 18.27
CA PRO A 492 -16.69 -84.48 19.61
C PRO A 492 -16.03 -85.87 19.61
N LYS A 493 -14.85 -86.00 20.24
CA LYS A 493 -14.26 -87.31 20.49
C LYS A 493 -14.87 -87.91 21.77
N PRO A 494 -14.87 -89.24 21.93
CA PRO A 494 -15.33 -89.87 23.18
C PRO A 494 -14.61 -89.36 24.43
N GLU A 495 -13.35 -88.91 24.30
CA GLU A 495 -12.55 -88.30 25.38
C GLU A 495 -13.01 -86.87 25.77
N ASP A 496 -13.75 -86.19 24.90
CA ASP A 496 -14.27 -84.83 25.12
C ASP A 496 -15.65 -84.85 25.78
N LEU A 497 -16.33 -86.01 25.75
CA LEU A 497 -17.65 -86.24 26.33
C LEU A 497 -17.59 -86.81 27.78
N ASP A 498 -16.40 -87.14 28.28
CA ASP A 498 -16.19 -87.68 29.64
C ASP A 498 -16.21 -86.58 30.73
N TYR A 499 -17.29 -85.81 30.74
CA TYR A 499 -17.51 -84.67 31.64
C TYR A 499 -17.84 -85.01 33.13
N PRO A 500 -18.07 -86.27 33.56
CA PRO A 500 -18.13 -86.63 35.00
C PRO A 500 -16.76 -86.91 35.65
N ALA A 501 -15.73 -87.27 34.87
CA ALA A 501 -14.40 -87.66 35.38
C ALA A 501 -13.41 -86.49 35.42
N ARG A 502 -13.48 -85.57 34.44
CA ARG A 502 -12.57 -84.41 34.35
C ARG A 502 -12.73 -83.40 35.50
N GLY A 503 -13.96 -83.13 35.94
CA GLY A 503 -14.22 -82.27 37.09
C GLY A 503 -13.66 -82.80 38.42
N LYS A 504 -13.50 -84.13 38.56
CA LYS A 504 -12.91 -84.75 39.75
C LYS A 504 -11.37 -84.66 39.75
N GLN A 505 -10.72 -84.74 38.58
CA GLN A 505 -9.27 -84.61 38.47
C GLN A 505 -8.77 -83.18 38.76
N ALA A 506 -9.52 -82.16 38.38
CA ALA A 506 -9.23 -80.76 38.75
C ALA A 506 -9.22 -80.54 40.28
N SER A 507 -10.08 -81.26 41.02
CA SER A 507 -10.11 -81.22 42.49
C SER A 507 -8.97 -81.99 43.18
N LEU A 508 -8.31 -82.94 42.48
CA LEU A 508 -7.28 -83.83 43.04
C LEU A 508 -5.85 -83.37 42.72
N SER A 509 -5.64 -82.54 41.68
CA SER A 509 -4.32 -82.05 41.28
C SER A 509 -3.78 -80.89 42.13
N GLY A 510 -4.57 -80.35 43.06
CA GLY A 510 -4.15 -79.27 43.97
C GLY A 510 -3.35 -79.71 45.22
N THR A 511 -3.14 -81.01 45.43
CA THR A 511 -2.54 -81.56 46.67
C THR A 511 -1.36 -82.49 46.41
N LYS A 512 -0.26 -81.96 45.88
CA LYS A 512 1.07 -82.59 46.02
C LYS A 512 2.16 -81.54 46.26
N SER A 513 2.22 -81.04 47.50
CA SER A 513 3.50 -80.62 48.10
C SER A 513 3.84 -81.58 49.23
N ASN A 514 5.07 -82.08 49.19
CA ASN A 514 5.68 -82.90 50.23
C ASN A 514 5.84 -82.07 51.51
N GLN A 515 5.12 -82.40 52.59
CA GLN A 515 5.58 -82.26 53.98
C GLN A 515 4.66 -83.06 54.94
N PRO A 516 5.18 -83.58 56.07
CA PRO A 516 4.53 -84.65 56.83
C PRO A 516 3.45 -84.14 57.78
N ALA A 517 2.53 -85.06 58.08
CA ALA A 517 1.35 -84.88 58.90
C ALA A 517 1.62 -84.42 60.34
N LEU A 518 0.71 -83.58 60.86
CA LEU A 518 0.40 -83.48 62.29
C LEU A 518 -1.12 -83.42 62.50
N SER A 519 -1.55 -84.20 63.49
CA SER A 519 -2.90 -84.58 63.89
C SER A 519 -3.74 -83.43 64.45
N GLY A 520 -5.07 -83.46 64.22
CA GLY A 520 -6.01 -82.61 64.97
C GLY A 520 -7.48 -82.61 64.54
N ARG A 521 -8.26 -83.58 65.03
CA ARG A 521 -9.64 -83.46 65.61
C ARG A 521 -10.86 -83.01 64.74
N LYS A 522 -11.87 -83.89 64.76
CA LYS A 522 -13.26 -83.84 64.24
C LYS A 522 -14.08 -82.58 64.65
N THR A 523 -14.99 -82.07 63.80
CA THR A 523 -16.44 -82.41 63.70
C THR A 523 -17.24 -81.55 62.68
N SER A 524 -18.02 -82.24 61.82
CA SER A 524 -19.39 -82.00 61.31
C SER A 524 -19.91 -80.61 60.85
N SER A 525 -20.33 -80.51 59.57
CA SER A 525 -21.74 -80.40 59.09
C SER A 525 -21.95 -79.52 57.83
N ASN A 526 -22.65 -80.12 56.86
CA ASN A 526 -23.49 -79.62 55.74
C ASN A 526 -23.30 -78.24 55.07
N GLY A 527 -23.19 -78.29 53.73
CA GLY A 527 -23.67 -77.27 52.79
C GLY A 527 -22.79 -77.17 51.52
N PRO A 528 -23.30 -77.47 50.29
CA PRO A 528 -22.49 -77.29 49.09
C PRO A 528 -22.44 -75.80 48.73
N GLN A 529 -21.35 -75.13 49.11
CA GLN A 529 -20.99 -73.83 48.57
C GLN A 529 -20.32 -74.01 47.22
N THR A 530 -20.96 -73.51 46.17
CA THR A 530 -20.31 -73.21 44.88
C THR A 530 -19.23 -72.14 45.10
N PRO A 531 -17.94 -72.39 44.84
CA PRO A 531 -16.96 -71.33 44.81
C PRO A 531 -16.98 -70.71 43.42
N MET A 532 -17.46 -69.47 43.32
CA MET A 532 -17.05 -68.59 42.21
C MET A 532 -15.52 -68.41 42.28
N PRO A 533 -14.78 -68.41 41.15
CA PRO A 533 -13.38 -68.05 41.18
C PRO A 533 -13.25 -66.57 41.52
N LYS A 534 -12.45 -66.29 42.56
CA LYS A 534 -12.04 -64.94 42.94
C LYS A 534 -11.28 -64.30 41.76
N THR A 535 -11.63 -63.06 41.45
CA THR A 535 -10.81 -62.14 40.68
C THR A 535 -9.37 -62.15 41.21
N PRO A 536 -8.34 -62.38 40.37
CA PRO A 536 -6.97 -62.28 40.85
C PRO A 536 -6.59 -60.79 40.95
N MET A 537 -6.08 -60.42 42.12
CA MET A 537 -5.34 -59.17 42.34
C MET A 537 -4.12 -59.14 41.42
N ILE A 538 -3.89 -57.99 40.81
CA ILE A 538 -2.64 -57.62 40.14
C ILE A 538 -1.56 -57.55 41.22
N VAL A 539 -0.59 -58.46 41.14
CA VAL A 539 0.70 -58.31 41.81
C VAL A 539 1.65 -57.80 40.73
N GLU A 540 2.13 -56.57 40.91
CA GLU A 540 3.22 -55.99 40.12
C GLU A 540 4.49 -56.78 40.43
N GLU A 541 4.93 -57.61 39.50
CA GLU A 541 6.33 -58.03 39.42
C GLU A 541 6.91 -57.44 38.14
N GLU A 542 8.00 -56.68 38.34
CA GLU A 542 8.82 -56.07 37.29
C GLU A 542 9.40 -57.15 36.36
N ASP A 543 8.82 -57.32 35.19
CA ASP A 543 9.53 -57.95 34.05
C ASP A 543 8.84 -57.62 32.71
N GLY A 544 9.48 -56.75 31.91
CA GLY A 544 9.30 -56.55 30.46
C GLY A 544 7.90 -56.23 29.89
N PRO A 545 7.75 -55.26 28.96
CA PRO A 545 6.46 -54.90 28.36
C PRO A 545 5.77 -56.04 27.55
N ASP A 546 6.49 -57.14 27.24
CA ASP A 546 5.97 -58.29 26.49
C ASP A 546 5.13 -59.27 27.34
N SER A 547 5.14 -59.18 28.68
CA SER A 547 4.45 -60.12 29.57
C SER A 547 2.99 -59.76 29.88
N ARG A 548 2.55 -58.54 29.56
CA ARG A 548 1.25 -58.00 30.01
C ARG A 548 0.03 -58.66 29.37
N TRP A 549 0.18 -59.35 28.23
CA TRP A 549 -0.96 -59.77 27.39
C TRP A 549 -1.05 -61.28 27.13
N ASN A 550 -0.13 -62.06 27.69
CA ASN A 550 -0.24 -63.52 27.68
C ASN A 550 -1.06 -63.99 28.88
N PHE A 551 -2.37 -63.67 28.88
CA PHE A 551 -3.31 -64.39 29.73
C PHE A 551 -3.17 -65.88 29.40
N SER A 552 -2.73 -66.69 30.35
CA SER A 552 -2.54 -68.15 30.18
C SER A 552 -3.89 -68.86 30.17
N ALA A 553 -4.73 -68.50 29.19
CA ALA A 553 -6.01 -69.10 28.90
C ALA A 553 -5.85 -70.62 28.71
N GLU A 554 -4.72 -71.07 28.15
CA GLU A 554 -4.45 -72.49 27.95
C GLU A 554 -4.37 -73.31 29.24
N ALA A 555 -3.83 -72.76 30.32
CA ALA A 555 -3.66 -73.46 31.60
C ALA A 555 -4.92 -73.43 32.45
N ALA A 556 -5.66 -72.31 32.45
CA ALA A 556 -6.89 -72.14 33.22
C ALA A 556 -8.11 -72.86 32.59
N LEU A 557 -8.11 -73.08 31.27
CA LEU A 557 -9.24 -73.65 30.52
C LEU A 557 -9.04 -75.13 30.13
N LYS A 558 -8.01 -75.81 30.67
CA LYS A 558 -7.63 -77.17 30.26
C LYS A 558 -8.75 -78.21 30.53
N ASP A 559 -9.60 -77.92 31.51
CA ASP A 559 -10.74 -78.75 31.90
C ASP A 559 -12.06 -78.36 31.20
N TRP A 560 -12.04 -77.33 30.36
CA TRP A 560 -13.23 -76.83 29.67
C TRP A 560 -13.44 -77.55 28.34
N TYR A 561 -14.68 -77.56 27.87
CA TYR A 561 -15.02 -78.20 26.61
C TYR A 561 -14.21 -77.59 25.44
N PRO A 562 -13.65 -78.41 24.51
CA PRO A 562 -12.65 -77.95 23.54
C PRO A 562 -13.07 -76.76 22.67
N THR A 563 -14.33 -76.72 22.23
CA THR A 563 -14.84 -75.61 21.41
C THR A 563 -14.93 -74.30 22.19
N LEU A 564 -15.30 -74.35 23.48
CA LEU A 564 -15.35 -73.18 24.36
C LEU A 564 -13.95 -72.64 24.63
N ARG A 565 -12.97 -73.53 24.87
CA ARG A 565 -11.55 -73.15 25.03
C ARG A 565 -11.01 -72.43 23.78
N LYS A 566 -11.28 -72.97 22.59
CA LYS A 566 -10.87 -72.36 21.31
C LYS A 566 -11.57 -71.03 21.04
N ALA A 567 -12.85 -70.92 21.34
CA ALA A 567 -13.62 -69.67 21.16
C ALA A 567 -13.07 -68.54 22.04
N ILE A 568 -12.84 -68.80 23.33
CA ILE A 568 -12.30 -67.80 24.28
C ILE A 568 -10.87 -67.42 23.90
N TRP A 569 -10.05 -68.39 23.50
CA TRP A 569 -8.70 -68.12 23.02
C TRP A 569 -8.71 -67.20 21.80
N LEU A 570 -9.54 -67.50 20.79
CA LEU A 570 -9.65 -66.70 19.57
C LEU A 570 -10.13 -65.27 19.88
N LEU A 571 -11.16 -65.14 20.72
CA LEU A 571 -11.70 -63.84 21.12
C LEU A 571 -10.65 -63.01 21.89
N SER A 572 -9.90 -63.64 22.80
CA SER A 572 -8.86 -62.96 23.59
C SER A 572 -7.74 -62.37 22.75
N LYS A 573 -7.50 -62.91 21.55
CA LYS A 573 -6.41 -62.47 20.66
C LYS A 573 -6.87 -61.49 19.59
N ILE A 574 -8.14 -61.52 19.18
CA ILE A 574 -8.62 -60.71 18.03
C ILE A 574 -9.38 -59.46 18.48
N TYR A 575 -10.04 -59.48 19.64
CA TYR A 575 -10.98 -58.43 20.07
C TYR A 575 -10.42 -57.00 20.08
N ARG A 576 -9.11 -56.82 20.26
CA ARG A 576 -8.46 -55.48 20.31
C ARG A 576 -7.66 -55.13 19.05
N LEU A 577 -7.59 -56.05 18.08
CA LEU A 577 -6.75 -55.88 16.87
C LEU A 577 -7.57 -55.59 15.63
N VAL A 578 -8.87 -55.86 15.69
CA VAL A 578 -9.83 -55.64 14.61
C VAL A 578 -10.89 -54.71 15.18
N HIS A 579 -10.90 -53.47 14.71
CA HIS A 579 -11.87 -52.44 15.11
C HIS A 579 -12.81 -52.12 13.96
#